data_AF-L8M790-F1
#
_entry.id   AF-L8M790-F1
#
_cell.length_a   1.000
_cell.length_b   1.000
_cell.length_c   1.000
_cell.angle_alpha   90.00
_cell.angle_beta   90.00
_cell.angle_gamma   90.00
#
_symmetry.space_group_name_H-M   'P 1'
#
loop_
_entity.id
_entity.type
_entity.pdbx_description
1 polymer ?
#
loop_
_entity_poly.entity_id
_entity_poly.type
_entity_poly.pdbx_seq_one_letter_code
_entity_poly.pdbx_strand_id
1 'polypeptide(L)' 'MKIEHLSIINDYLVTVYFTPDLGWRYSVVLHDGSVFQPYDLYQTPQEAYEMINEILDLVIFCDLAPRGTA' A
#
# COMPACT_ATOMS: atom_id res chain seq x y z
N MET A 1 7.18 -14.54 -5.90
CA MET A 1 6.71 -13.14 -5.81
C MET A 1 7.24 -12.39 -7.02
N LYS A 2 6.42 -11.55 -7.66
CA LYS A 2 6.84 -10.65 -8.75
C LYS A 2 6.45 -9.22 -8.36
N ILE A 3 7.37 -8.27 -8.39
CA ILE A 3 7.07 -6.85 -8.17
C ILE A 3 6.84 -6.20 -9.53
N GLU A 4 5.73 -5.46 -9.67
CA GLU A 4 5.43 -4.70 -10.89
C GLU A 4 5.71 -3.21 -10.70
N HIS A 5 5.31 -2.65 -9.55
CA HIS A 5 5.57 -1.25 -9.22
C HIS A 5 6.25 -1.15 -7.85
N LEU A 6 7.27 -0.31 -7.77
CA LEU A 6 7.98 0.05 -6.55
C LEU A 6 8.29 1.54 -6.61
N SER A 7 7.59 2.32 -5.79
CA SER A 7 7.65 3.78 -5.84
C SER A 7 7.70 4.36 -4.43
N ILE A 8 8.33 5.52 -4.30
CA ILE A 8 8.27 6.33 -3.08
C ILE A 8 7.37 7.53 -3.39
N ILE A 9 6.31 7.70 -2.60
CA ILE A 9 5.35 8.81 -2.74
C ILE A 9 5.16 9.42 -1.36
N ASN A 10 5.45 10.72 -1.20
CA ASN A 10 5.38 11.44 0.07
C ASN A 10 6.13 10.76 1.23
N ASP A 11 7.31 10.18 0.94
CA ASP A 11 8.14 9.38 1.87
C ASP A 11 7.57 8.00 2.26
N TYR A 12 6.45 7.56 1.66
CA TYR A 12 5.91 6.21 1.83
C TYR A 12 6.38 5.29 0.71
N LEU A 13 6.85 4.09 1.09
CA LEU A 13 7.23 3.07 0.11
C LEU A 13 5.98 2.29 -0.31
N VAL A 14 5.58 2.46 -1.56
CA VAL A 14 4.44 1.79 -2.17
C VAL A 14 4.93 0.66 -3.06
N THR A 15 4.31 -0.52 -2.93
CA THR A 15 4.63 -1.67 -3.77
C THR A 15 3.36 -2.30 -4.34
N VAL A 16 3.38 -2.65 -5.62
CA VAL A 16 2.39 -3.53 -6.27
C VAL A 16 3.09 -4.80 -6.67
N TYR A 17 2.55 -5.94 -6.23
CA TYR A 17 3.19 -7.22 -6.43
C TYR A 17 2.20 -8.37 -6.56
N PHE A 18 2.65 -9.43 -7.26
CA PHE A 18 1.91 -10.66 -7.46
C PHE A 18 2.41 -11.74 -6.51
N THR A 19 1.47 -12.38 -5.83
CA THR A 19 1.70 -13.58 -5.02
C THR A 19 1.06 -14.78 -5.73
N PRO A 20 1.78 -15.88 -5.99
CA PRO A 20 1.24 -17.03 -6.73
C PRO A 20 -0.10 -17.57 -6.18
N ASP A 21 -0.26 -17.58 -4.86
CA ASP A 21 -1.42 -18.19 -4.21
C ASP A 21 -2.60 -17.23 -4.04
N LEU A 22 -2.38 -15.92 -4.24
CA LEU A 22 -3.34 -14.88 -3.86
C LEU A 22 -3.59 -13.82 -4.94
N GLY A 23 -2.75 -13.72 -5.97
CA GLY A 23 -2.94 -12.74 -7.04
C GLY A 23 -2.25 -11.40 -6.79
N TRP A 24 -2.72 -10.36 -7.48
CA TRP A 24 -2.17 -9.00 -7.40
C TRP A 24 -2.68 -8.29 -6.16
N ARG A 25 -1.79 -7.50 -5.54
CA ARG A 25 -2.04 -6.76 -4.32
C ARG A 25 -1.04 -5.63 -4.20
N TYR A 26 -1.22 -4.83 -3.17
CA TYR A 26 -0.27 -3.79 -2.82
C TYR A 26 0.04 -3.75 -1.34
N SER A 27 1.11 -3.02 -1.02
CA SER A 27 1.42 -2.62 0.35
C SER A 27 2.02 -1.23 0.39
N VAL A 28 1.87 -0.57 1.52
CA VAL A 28 2.48 0.72 1.84
C VAL A 28 3.27 0.57 3.12
N VAL A 29 4.56 0.93 3.11
CA VAL A 29 5.36 1.02 4.33
C VAL A 29 5.13 2.40 4.95
N LEU A 30 4.67 2.41 6.20
CA LEU A 30 4.33 3.60 6.98
C LEU A 30 5.58 4.23 7.62
N HIS A 31 5.46 5.44 8.15
CA HIS A 31 6.59 6.17 8.76
C HIS A 31 7.20 5.46 9.97
N ASP A 32 6.41 4.68 10.71
CA ASP A 32 6.90 3.88 11.83
C ASP A 32 7.54 2.55 11.41
N GLY A 33 7.62 2.30 10.10
CA GLY A 33 8.15 1.07 9.51
C GLY A 33 7.15 -0.09 9.48
N SER A 34 5.93 0.09 9.98
CA SER A 34 4.86 -0.89 9.82
C SER A 34 4.37 -0.95 8.37
N VAL A 35 3.66 -2.03 8.03
CA VAL A 35 3.17 -2.25 6.66
C VAL A 35 1.66 -2.22 6.67
N PHE A 36 1.09 -1.24 5.97
CA PHE A 36 -0.31 -1.26 5.57
C PHE A 36 -0.46 -2.17 4.35
N GLN A 37 -1.18 -3.28 4.53
CA GLN A 37 -1.43 -4.25 3.48
C GLN A 37 -2.89 -4.74 3.58
N PRO A 38 -3.78 -4.25 2.71
CA PRO A 38 -5.16 -4.72 2.69
C PRO A 38 -5.26 -6.16 2.20
N TYR A 39 -6.38 -6.80 2.54
CA TYR A 39 -6.67 -8.19 2.14
C TYR A 39 -7.23 -8.30 0.72
N ASP A 40 -7.63 -7.17 0.12
CA ASP A 40 -8.19 -7.11 -1.22
C ASP A 40 -7.19 -7.63 -2.27
N LEU A 41 -7.73 -8.33 -3.25
CA LEU A 41 -7.00 -8.95 -4.34
C LEU A 41 -7.50 -8.37 -5.65
N TYR A 42 -6.58 -8.09 -6.55
CA TYR A 42 -6.88 -7.45 -7.83
C TYR A 42 -6.61 -8.41 -8.98
N GLN A 43 -7.32 -8.24 -10.08
CA GLN A 43 -7.16 -9.06 -11.28
C GLN A 43 -5.90 -8.66 -12.06
N THR A 44 -5.54 -7.38 -12.01
CA THR A 44 -4.41 -6.82 -12.75
C THR A 44 -3.51 -5.96 -11.85
N PRO A 45 -2.23 -5.78 -12.19
CA PRO A 45 -1.36 -4.87 -11.44
C PRO A 45 -1.83 -3.42 -11.54
N GLN A 46 -2.43 -3.04 -12.67
CA GLN A 46 -2.94 -1.69 -12.91
C GLN A 46 -4.09 -1.35 -11.96
N GLU A 47 -5.04 -2.27 -11.79
CA GLU A 47 -6.16 -2.11 -10.85
C GLU A 47 -5.67 -1.94 -9.39
N ALA A 48 -4.67 -2.74 -8.98
CA ALA A 48 -4.05 -2.59 -7.66
C ALA A 48 -3.35 -1.22 -7.51
N TYR A 49 -2.68 -0.75 -8.57
CA TYR A 49 -2.01 0.54 -8.59
C TYR A 49 -2.99 1.72 -8.53
N GLU A 50 -4.09 1.66 -9.28
CA GLU A 50 -5.17 2.65 -9.24
C GLU A 50 -5.77 2.76 -7.85
N MET A 51 -6.07 1.62 -7.23
CA MET A 51 -6.62 1.59 -5.87
C MET A 51 -5.69 2.23 -4.84
N ILE A 52 -4.37 1.98 -4.91
CA ILE A 52 -3.43 2.69 -4.03
C ILE A 52 -3.54 4.19 -4.21
N ASN A 53 -3.52 4.68 -5.45
CA ASN A 53 -3.57 6.11 -5.71
C ASN A 53 -4.87 6.76 -5.20
N GLU A 54 -5.98 6.01 -5.18
CA GLU A 54 -7.25 6.48 -4.62
C GLU A 54 -7.21 6.60 -3.08
N ILE A 55 -6.53 5.68 -2.40
CA ILE A 55 -6.57 5.61 -0.93
C ILE A 55 -5.33 6.18 -0.23
N LEU A 56 -4.25 6.47 -0.97
CA LEU A 56 -2.95 6.81 -0.39
C LEU A 56 -3.03 8.04 0.52
N ASP A 57 -3.76 9.08 0.11
CA ASP A 57 -3.95 10.29 0.92
C ASP A 57 -4.63 9.98 2.26
N LEU A 58 -5.59 9.03 2.28
CA LEU A 58 -6.25 8.58 3.50
C LEU A 58 -5.30 7.77 4.38
N VAL A 59 -4.48 6.89 3.79
CA VAL A 59 -3.44 6.13 4.52
C VAL A 59 -2.47 7.09 5.20
N ILE A 60 -1.98 8.09 4.46
CA ILE A 60 -1.07 9.13 4.98
C ILE A 60 -1.73 9.90 6.12
N PHE A 61 -2.99 10.34 5.93
CA PHE A 61 -3.72 11.06 6.98
C PHE A 61 -3.84 10.23 8.27
N CYS A 62 -4.15 8.95 8.15
CA CYS A 62 -4.28 8.03 9.29
C CYS A 62 -2.93 7.76 9.98
N ASP A 63 -1.83 7.64 9.23
CA ASP A 63 -0.50 7.40 9.79
C ASP A 63 0.01 8.63 10.57
N LEU A 64 -0.24 9.82 10.05
CA LEU A 64 0.17 11.09 10.67
C LEU A 64 -0.76 11.56 11.80
N ALA A 65 -1.96 10.99 11.92
CA ALA A 65 -2.89 11.35 12.97
C ALA A 65 -2.24 11.12 14.34
N PRO A 66 -2.27 12.10 15.26
CA PRO A 66 -1.66 11.94 16.58
C PRO A 66 -2.30 10.72 17.25
N ARG A 67 -1.49 9.67 17.47
CA ARG A 67 -1.89 8.53 18.29
C ARG A 67 -2.21 9.12 19.65
N GLY A 68 -3.50 9.23 19.97
CA GLY A 68 -3.97 9.87 21.18
C GLY A 68 -3.13 9.39 22.36
N THR A 69 -2.56 10.34 23.10
CA THR A 69 -1.87 10.05 24.36
C THR A 69 -2.87 9.36 25.28
N ALA A 70 -2.77 8.04 25.37
CA ALA A 70 -3.50 7.21 26.31
C ALA A 70 -2.99 7.45 27.73
#